data_AF-U4U731-F1
#
_entry.id   AF-U4U731-F1
#
_cell.length_a   1.000
_cell.length_b   1.000
_cell.length_c   1.000
_cell.angle_alpha   90.00
_cell.angle_beta   90.00
_cell.angle_gamma   90.00
#
_symmetry.space_group_name_H-M   'P 1'
#
loop_
_entity.id
_entity.type
_entity.pdbx_description
1 polymer ?
#
loop_
_entity_poly.entity_id
_entity_poly.type
_entity_poly.pdbx_seq_one_letter_code
_entity_poly.pdbx_strand_id
1 'polypeptide(L)'
;MRNYPREERIDMIFTLGECHINCLLASRVYAQKFPERNHPKPTVFKRLLHQFEETGSANYKKPITRKSVTEDEENVFAVIGSVIENPNVSQNLISKSTNISQSSISRIIKKHNFYPYKIQHCQELYGNDFENGTEFCMWVLDKVAEN
;
A
#
# COMPACT_ATOMS: atom_id res chain seq x y z
N MET A 1 12.74 -11.83 19.38
CA MET A 1 11.79 -12.49 18.45
C MET A 1 12.34 -12.60 17.04
N ARG A 2 12.92 -11.54 16.44
CA ARG A 2 13.40 -11.57 15.05
C ARG A 2 14.47 -12.63 14.75
N ASN A 3 15.26 -13.03 15.74
CA ASN A 3 16.35 -14.00 15.57
C ASN A 3 15.90 -15.46 15.54
N TYR A 4 14.61 -15.75 15.72
CA TYR A 4 14.06 -17.10 15.70
C TYR A 4 13.11 -17.26 14.51
N PRO A 5 13.30 -18.28 13.65
CA PRO A 5 12.37 -18.57 12.56
C PRO A 5 10.97 -18.90 13.13
N ARG A 6 9.96 -18.91 12.25
CA ARG A 6 8.57 -19.12 12.69
C ARG A 6 8.38 -20.50 13.33
N GLU A 7 9.02 -21.52 12.78
CA GLU A 7 8.97 -22.90 13.26
C GLU A 7 9.50 -23.01 14.69
N GLU A 8 10.69 -22.47 14.96
CA GLU A 8 11.26 -22.45 16.32
C GLU A 8 10.34 -21.74 17.33
N ARG A 9 9.68 -20.65 16.93
CA ARG A 9 8.72 -19.96 17.83
C ARG A 9 7.49 -20.81 18.13
N ILE A 10 7.02 -21.61 17.18
CA ILE A 10 5.91 -22.54 17.41
C ILE A 10 6.35 -23.63 18.38
N ASP A 11 7.53 -24.21 18.18
CA ASP A 11 8.09 -25.24 19.07
C ASP A 11 8.31 -24.70 20.49
N MET A 12 8.72 -23.43 20.61
CA MET A 12 8.82 -22.74 21.90
C MET A 12 7.45 -22.60 22.59
N ILE A 13 6.38 -22.32 21.84
CA ILE A 13 5.01 -22.22 22.38
C ILE A 13 4.52 -23.60 22.83
N PHE A 14 4.76 -24.65 22.05
CA PHE A 14 4.42 -26.01 22.46
C PHE A 14 5.17 -26.42 23.73
N THR A 15 6.46 -26.12 23.80
CA THR A 15 7.27 -26.41 25.00
C THR A 15 6.77 -25.63 26.23
N LEU A 16 6.28 -24.39 26.05
CA LEU A 16 5.62 -23.65 27.13
C LEU A 16 4.35 -24.34 27.62
N GLY A 17 3.54 -24.89 26.70
CA GLY A 17 2.34 -25.65 27.05
C GLY A 17 2.65 -26.88 27.89
N GLU A 18 3.65 -27.66 27.49
CA GLU A 18 4.11 -28.85 28.24
C GLU A 18 4.68 -28.50 29.61
N CYS A 19 5.35 -27.35 29.73
CA CYS A 19 5.95 -26.90 30.97
C CYS A 19 4.97 -26.12 31.86
N HIS A 20 3.67 -26.17 31.58
CA HIS A 20 2.63 -25.42 32.29
C HIS A 20 2.99 -23.94 32.46
N ILE A 21 3.48 -23.34 31.37
CA ILE A 21 3.84 -21.90 31.26
C ILE A 21 5.08 -21.52 32.10
N ASN A 22 5.77 -22.48 32.72
CA ASN A 22 7.02 -22.24 33.41
C ASN A 22 8.17 -21.95 32.42
N CYS A 23 8.47 -20.67 32.22
CA CYS A 23 9.48 -20.20 31.27
C CYS A 23 10.91 -20.71 31.58
N LEU A 24 11.24 -20.96 32.85
CA LEU A 24 12.55 -21.47 33.25
C LEU A 24 12.69 -22.95 32.84
N LEU A 25 11.65 -23.74 33.15
CA LEU A 25 11.59 -25.15 32.76
C LEU A 25 11.53 -25.29 31.24
N ALA A 26 10.70 -24.50 30.57
CA ALA A 26 10.55 -24.51 29.11
C ALA A 26 11.89 -24.22 28.39
N SER A 27 12.69 -23.29 28.90
CA SER A 27 14.02 -23.03 28.35
C SER A 27 14.94 -24.25 28.42
N ARG A 28 14.91 -25.00 29.53
CA ARG A 28 15.71 -26.22 29.70
C ARG A 28 15.19 -27.37 28.82
N VAL A 29 13.89 -27.61 28.83
CA VAL A 29 13.25 -28.66 28.05
C VAL A 29 13.44 -28.41 26.55
N TYR A 30 13.33 -27.15 26.10
CA TYR A 30 13.58 -26.79 24.70
C TYR A 30 15.02 -27.07 24.29
N ALA A 31 16.00 -26.72 25.12
CA ALA A 31 17.40 -27.01 24.85
C ALA A 31 17.69 -28.53 24.78
N GLN A 32 16.99 -29.33 25.59
CA GLN A 32 17.08 -30.80 25.55
C GLN A 32 16.43 -31.39 24.29
N LYS A 33 15.28 -30.88 23.87
CA LYS A 33 14.56 -31.35 22.68
C LYS A 33 15.25 -30.96 21.38
N PHE A 34 15.88 -29.79 21.35
CA PHE A 34 16.50 -29.22 20.15
C PHE A 34 17.96 -28.81 20.44
N PRO A 35 18.87 -29.80 20.62
CA PRO A 35 20.25 -29.51 20.98
C PRO A 35 21.01 -28.72 19.90
N GLU A 36 20.71 -28.97 18.62
CA GLU A 36 21.34 -28.32 17.46
C GLU A 36 20.88 -26.87 17.21
N ARG A 37 19.90 -26.36 17.97
CA ARG A 37 19.32 -25.03 17.77
C ARG A 37 19.86 -24.03 18.78
N ASN A 38 19.58 -22.74 18.54
CA ASN A 38 19.83 -21.70 19.53
C ASN A 38 18.98 -21.92 20.78
N HIS A 39 19.60 -21.91 21.96
CA HIS A 39 18.90 -22.13 23.24
C HIS A 39 18.36 -20.81 23.81
N PRO A 40 17.04 -20.55 23.72
CA PRO A 40 16.48 -19.27 24.13
C PRO A 40 16.49 -19.16 25.65
N LYS A 41 16.90 -18.00 26.17
CA LYS A 41 16.79 -17.68 27.60
C LYS A 41 15.32 -17.64 28.05
N PRO A 42 15.02 -17.87 29.34
CA PRO A 42 13.65 -17.78 29.88
C PRO A 42 12.94 -16.45 29.58
N THR A 43 13.70 -15.36 29.45
CA THR A 43 13.17 -14.04 29.07
C THR A 43 12.59 -14.00 27.65
N VAL A 44 13.11 -14.83 26.74
CA VAL A 44 12.58 -14.95 25.36
C VAL A 44 11.23 -15.65 25.39
N PHE A 45 11.12 -16.75 26.14
CA PHE A 45 9.86 -17.45 26.37
C PHE A 45 8.80 -16.54 26.98
N LYS A 46 9.15 -15.76 28.02
CA LYS A 46 8.23 -14.80 28.64
C LYS A 46 7.72 -13.75 27.65
N ARG A 47 8.62 -13.20 26.82
CA ARG A 47 8.23 -12.25 25.76
C ARG A 47 7.34 -12.90 24.70
N LEU A 48 7.56 -14.19 24.39
CA LEU A 48 6.81 -14.92 23.37
C LEU A 48 5.39 -15.19 23.85
N LEU A 49 5.27 -15.66 25.08
CA LEU A 49 4.00 -15.87 25.75
C LEU A 49 3.16 -14.59 25.75
N HIS A 50 3.73 -13.49 26.27
CA HIS A 50 3.02 -12.21 26.32
C HIS A 50 2.54 -11.76 24.94
N GLN A 51 3.40 -11.88 23.91
CA GLN A 51 3.03 -11.55 22.55
C GLN A 51 1.92 -12.46 22.00
N PHE A 52 1.97 -13.75 22.33
CA PHE A 52 0.98 -14.75 21.92
C PHE A 52 -0.37 -14.51 22.59
N GLU A 53 -0.39 -14.17 23.88
CA GLU A 53 -1.60 -13.79 24.61
C GLU A 53 -2.25 -12.52 24.02
N GLU A 54 -1.45 -11.52 23.62
CA GLU A 54 -1.97 -10.29 23.01
C GLU A 54 -2.51 -10.48 21.60
N THR A 55 -1.87 -11.31 20.78
CA THR A 55 -2.10 -11.35 19.32
C THR A 55 -2.65 -12.66 18.79
N GLY A 56 -2.64 -13.73 19.59
CA GLY A 56 -2.93 -15.10 19.17
C GLY A 56 -1.95 -15.65 18.13
N SER A 57 -0.83 -14.98 17.88
CA SER A 57 0.07 -15.29 16.78
C SER A 57 1.49 -15.59 17.25
N ALA A 58 2.04 -16.69 16.74
CA ALA A 58 3.47 -16.99 16.87
C ALA A 58 4.34 -16.11 15.97
N ASN A 59 3.75 -15.34 15.04
CA ASN A 59 4.47 -14.44 14.14
C ASN A 59 5.05 -13.25 14.91
N TYR A 60 6.17 -12.68 14.44
CA TYR A 60 6.72 -11.49 15.11
C TYR A 60 5.80 -10.31 14.79
N LYS A 61 5.59 -9.43 15.77
CA LYS A 61 4.85 -8.18 15.57
C LYS A 61 5.60 -7.35 14.52
N LYS A 62 4.97 -7.12 13.36
CA LYS A 62 5.52 -6.18 12.37
C LYS A 62 5.64 -4.82 13.06
N PRO A 63 6.79 -4.14 12.98
CA PRO A 63 6.90 -2.79 13.53
C PRO A 63 5.82 -1.93 12.88
N ILE A 64 5.14 -1.13 13.69
CA ILE A 64 4.24 -0.10 13.19
C ILE A 64 5.13 0.90 12.45
N THR A 65 5.12 0.83 11.11
CA THR A 65 5.75 1.84 10.28
C THR A 65 4.84 3.06 10.27
N ARG A 66 5.40 4.26 10.43
CA ARG A 66 4.64 5.51 10.24
C ARG A 66 4.04 5.48 8.83
N LYS A 67 2.78 5.90 8.70
CA LYS A 67 2.16 6.08 7.38
C LYS A 67 3.07 6.96 6.54
N SER A 68 3.38 6.52 5.33
CA SER A 68 4.15 7.34 4.39
C SER A 68 3.33 8.58 4.02
N VAL A 69 3.99 9.69 3.67
CA VAL A 69 3.33 10.88 3.08
C VAL A 69 2.46 10.50 1.87
N THR A 70 2.84 9.44 1.15
CA THR A 70 2.11 8.89 0.00
C THR A 70 0.91 8.00 0.35
N GLU A 71 0.72 7.71 1.63
CA GLU A 71 -0.39 6.90 2.17
C GLU A 71 -1.33 7.75 3.04
N ASP A 72 -0.98 9.01 3.27
CA ASP A 72 -1.83 9.95 3.95
C ASP A 72 -2.98 10.37 3.03
N GLU A 73 -4.21 10.15 3.48
CA GLU A 73 -5.42 10.30 2.68
C GLU A 73 -5.63 11.75 2.25
N GLU A 74 -5.29 12.71 3.11
CA GLU A 74 -5.41 14.14 2.83
C GLU A 74 -4.44 14.58 1.72
N ASN A 75 -3.19 14.12 1.80
CA ASN A 75 -2.18 14.40 0.78
C ASN A 75 -2.52 13.75 -0.57
N VAL A 76 -3.00 12.51 -0.54
CA VAL A 76 -3.46 11.80 -1.75
C VAL A 76 -4.63 12.56 -2.38
N PHE A 77 -5.61 12.96 -1.57
CA PHE A 77 -6.78 13.70 -2.04
C PHE A 77 -6.38 15.04 -2.68
N ALA A 78 -5.51 15.82 -2.03
CA ALA A 78 -5.04 17.09 -2.57
C ALA A 78 -4.32 16.94 -3.92
N VAL A 79 -3.45 15.94 -4.04
CA VAL A 79 -2.69 15.68 -5.28
C VAL A 79 -3.62 15.22 -6.40
N ILE A 80 -4.50 14.24 -6.14
CA ILE A 80 -5.40 13.69 -7.16
C ILE A 80 -6.45 14.73 -7.56
N GLY A 81 -7.00 15.49 -6.62
CA GLY A 81 -7.93 16.59 -6.90
C GLY A 81 -7.31 17.63 -7.84
N SER A 82 -6.05 18.02 -7.60
CA SER A 82 -5.34 18.96 -8.47
C SER A 82 -5.16 18.43 -9.90
N VAL A 83 -4.91 17.13 -10.06
CA VAL A 83 -4.73 16.49 -11.37
C VAL A 83 -6.07 16.33 -12.11
N ILE A 84 -7.16 16.08 -11.39
CA ILE A 84 -8.51 15.98 -11.98
C ILE A 84 -8.98 17.37 -12.45
N GLU A 85 -8.76 18.41 -11.64
CA GLU A 85 -9.15 19.79 -11.98
C GLU A 85 -8.41 20.30 -13.22
N ASN A 86 -7.11 20.01 -13.32
CA ASN A 86 -6.32 20.35 -14.49
C ASN A 86 -5.36 19.21 -14.86
N PRO A 87 -5.72 18.36 -15.84
CA PRO A 87 -4.88 17.24 -16.28
C PRO A 87 -3.50 17.64 -16.82
N ASN A 88 -3.33 18.91 -17.21
CA ASN A 88 -2.08 19.44 -17.75
C ASN A 88 -1.21 20.13 -16.69
N VAL A 89 -1.61 20.09 -15.40
CA VAL A 89 -0.85 20.73 -14.33
C VAL A 89 0.52 20.08 -14.12
N SER A 90 1.55 20.91 -13.93
CA SER A 90 2.88 20.39 -13.63
C SER A 90 2.97 19.87 -12.19
N GLN A 91 3.66 18.74 -11.99
CA GLN A 91 3.88 18.19 -10.65
C GLN A 91 4.69 19.14 -9.74
N ASN A 92 5.48 20.05 -10.32
CA ASN A 92 6.20 21.09 -9.58
C ASN A 92 5.26 22.16 -9.03
N LEU A 93 4.21 22.53 -9.77
CA LEU A 93 3.18 23.45 -9.26
C LEU A 93 2.40 22.82 -8.12
N ILE A 94 2.00 21.55 -8.26
CA ILE A 94 1.35 20.79 -7.17
C ILE A 94 2.26 20.72 -5.94
N SER A 95 3.57 20.50 -6.15
CA SER A 95 4.56 20.46 -5.07
C SER A 95 4.60 21.77 -4.27
N LYS A 96 4.55 22.91 -4.96
CA LYS A 96 4.55 24.24 -4.33
C LYS A 96 3.26 24.54 -3.58
N SER A 97 2.10 24.10 -4.08
CA SER A 97 0.82 24.35 -3.42
C SER A 97 0.56 23.43 -2.23
N THR A 98 1.00 22.18 -2.30
CA THR A 98 0.74 21.15 -1.27
C THR A 98 1.89 20.94 -0.29
N ASN A 99 3.05 21.53 -0.53
CA ASN A 99 4.29 21.30 0.21
C ASN A 99 4.75 19.81 0.22
N ILE A 100 4.30 19.03 -0.76
CA ILE A 100 4.69 17.62 -0.94
C ILE A 100 5.83 17.56 -1.96
N SER A 101 6.86 16.75 -1.71
CA SER A 101 7.95 16.58 -2.67
C SER A 101 7.44 16.04 -4.03
N GLN A 102 8.02 16.51 -5.13
CA GLN A 102 7.67 16.04 -6.47
C GLN A 102 7.81 14.52 -6.62
N SER A 103 8.81 13.91 -5.96
CA SER A 103 8.98 12.45 -5.98
C SER A 103 7.81 11.70 -5.33
N SER A 104 7.24 12.24 -4.26
CA SER A 104 6.06 11.68 -3.58
C SER A 104 4.82 11.85 -4.44
N ILE A 105 4.65 13.01 -5.07
CA ILE A 105 3.57 13.28 -6.04
C ILE A 105 3.63 12.27 -7.19
N SER A 106 4.80 12.04 -7.77
CA SER A 106 4.99 11.05 -8.85
C SER A 106 4.58 9.63 -8.41
N ARG A 107 4.90 9.24 -7.18
CA ARG A 107 4.47 7.94 -6.61
C ARG A 107 2.96 7.87 -6.42
N ILE A 108 2.32 8.93 -5.92
CA ILE A 108 0.86 9.01 -5.73
C ILE A 108 0.15 8.89 -7.09
N ILE A 109 0.54 9.70 -8.07
CA ILE A 109 -0.04 9.70 -9.42
C ILE A 109 0.06 8.30 -10.06
N LYS A 110 1.23 7.67 -10.00
CA LYS A 110 1.44 6.31 -10.53
C LYS A 110 0.62 5.26 -9.78
N LYS A 111 0.54 5.36 -8.45
CA LYS A 111 -0.23 4.41 -7.61
C LYS A 111 -1.73 4.46 -7.90
N HIS A 112 -2.25 5.64 -8.27
CA HIS A 112 -3.65 5.84 -8.63
C HIS A 112 -3.91 5.75 -10.15
N ASN A 113 -2.95 5.26 -10.93
CA ASN A 113 -3.09 5.02 -12.37
C ASN A 113 -3.42 6.28 -13.20
N PHE A 114 -2.95 7.45 -12.77
CA PHE A 114 -3.01 8.66 -13.58
C PHE A 114 -1.78 8.73 -14.49
N TYR A 115 -2.02 8.96 -15.78
CA TYR A 115 -0.96 9.04 -16.79
C TYR A 115 -1.13 10.32 -17.62
N PRO A 116 -0.03 10.99 -17.97
CA PRO A 116 -0.07 12.04 -18.98
C PRO A 116 -0.58 11.45 -20.30
N TYR A 117 -1.69 11.98 -20.81
CA TYR A 117 -2.17 11.63 -22.14
C TYR A 117 -1.31 12.34 -23.20
N LYS A 118 -1.25 11.77 -24.40
CA LYS A 118 -0.60 12.42 -25.54
C LYS A 118 -1.44 13.63 -25.94
N ILE A 119 -0.79 14.79 -26.09
CA ILE A 119 -1.42 15.99 -26.62
C ILE A 119 -1.86 15.68 -28.06
N GLN A 120 -3.15 15.85 -28.35
CA GLN A 120 -3.68 15.79 -29.70
C GLN A 120 -3.79 17.20 -30.25
N HIS A 121 -3.21 17.43 -31.42
CA HIS A 121 -3.41 18.67 -32.15
C HIS A 121 -4.70 18.55 -32.96
N CYS A 122 -5.76 19.17 -32.47
CA CYS A 122 -7.02 19.30 -33.18
C CYS A 122 -7.11 20.71 -33.78
N GLN A 123 -7.73 20.83 -34.95
CA GLN A 123 -8.06 22.13 -35.50
C GLN A 123 -9.10 22.80 -34.59
N GLU A 124 -8.86 24.06 -34.24
CA GLU A 124 -9.83 24.86 -33.50
C GLU A 124 -11.05 25.12 -34.39
N LEU A 125 -12.25 24.88 -33.84
CA LEU A 125 -13.51 25.11 -34.53
C LEU A 125 -13.94 26.56 -34.30
N TYR A 126 -14.39 27.25 -35.35
CA TYR A 126 -14.80 28.66 -35.26
C TYR A 126 -16.24 28.87 -35.73
N GLY A 127 -16.91 29.89 -35.19
CA GLY A 127 -18.25 30.29 -35.64
C GLY A 127 -19.25 29.13 -35.63
N ASN A 128 -19.84 28.85 -36.80
CA ASN A 128 -20.84 27.80 -37.00
C ASN A 128 -20.24 26.42 -37.34
N ASP A 129 -18.92 26.22 -37.29
CA ASP A 129 -18.28 24.95 -37.68
C ASP A 129 -18.81 23.75 -36.87
N PHE A 130 -19.07 23.94 -35.58
CA PHE A 130 -19.63 22.89 -34.73
C PHE A 130 -21.06 22.50 -35.14
N GLU A 131 -21.90 23.49 -35.41
CA GLU A 131 -23.29 23.29 -35.82
C GLU A 131 -23.35 22.62 -37.19
N ASN A 132 -22.61 23.16 -38.17
CA ASN A 132 -22.48 22.59 -39.50
C ASN A 132 -21.96 21.14 -39.46
N GLY A 133 -20.95 20.88 -38.62
CA GLY A 133 -20.40 19.53 -38.43
C GLY A 133 -21.43 18.56 -37.84
N THR A 134 -22.24 19.02 -36.89
CA THR A 134 -23.29 18.20 -36.27
C THR A 134 -24.42 17.92 -37.25
N GLU A 135 -24.89 18.94 -37.99
CA GLU A 135 -25.91 18.79 -39.04
C GLU A 135 -25.48 17.81 -40.13
N PHE A 136 -24.23 17.92 -40.59
CA PHE A 136 -23.67 16.98 -41.56
C PHE A 136 -23.68 15.55 -41.02
N CYS A 137 -23.24 15.33 -39.77
CA CYS A 137 -23.25 14.00 -39.17
C CYS A 137 -24.67 13.43 -39.04
N MET A 138 -25.65 14.24 -38.64
CA MET A 138 -27.06 13.83 -38.56
C MET A 138 -27.63 13.47 -39.93
N TRP A 139 -27.33 14.28 -40.95
CA TRP A 139 -27.75 13.98 -42.33
C TRP A 139 -27.15 12.67 -42.86
N VAL A 140 -25.87 12.39 -42.59
CA VAL A 140 -25.24 11.12 -42.97
C VAL A 140 -25.92 9.94 -42.29
N LEU A 141 -26.23 10.05 -40.98
CA LEU A 141 -26.91 8.99 -40.24
C LEU A 141 -28.29 8.68 -40.81
N ASP A 142 -29.06 9.70 -41.17
CA ASP A 142 -30.39 9.56 -41.78
C ASP A 142 -30.32 8.81 -43.11
N LYS A 143 -29.35 9.16 -43.97
CA LYS A 143 -29.13 8.50 -45.26
C LYS A 143 -28.69 7.04 -45.14
N VAL A 144 -27.98 6.69 -44.06
CA VAL A 144 -27.60 5.30 -43.77
C VAL A 144 -28.80 4.49 -43.28
N ALA A 145 -29.74 5.12 -42.56
CA ALA A 145 -30.94 4.45 -42.06
C ALA A 145 -32.04 4.25 -43.12
N GLU A 146 -32.06 5.07 -44.18
CA GLU A 146 -32.99 4.95 -45.31
C GLU A 146 -32.62 3.83 -46.31
N ASN A 147 -31.43 3.22 -46.22
CA ASN A 147 -30.98 2.07 -47.01
C ASN A 147 -31.18 0.73 -46.28
#